data_AF-A0A4S5BDI5-F1
#
_entry.id   AF-A0A4S5BDI5-F1
#
_cell.length_a   1.000
_cell.length_b   1.000
_cell.length_c   1.000
_cell.angle_alpha   90.00
_cell.angle_beta   90.00
_cell.angle_gamma   90.00
#
_symmetry.space_group_name_H-M   'P 1'
#
loop_
_entity.id
_entity.type
_entity.pdbx_description
1 polymer ?
#
loop_
_entity_poly.entity_id
_entity_poly.type
_entity_poly.pdbx_seq_one_letter_code
_entity_poly.pdbx_strand_id
1 'polypeptide(L)'
;MWLGFERFPLQPRKILQSGLRALHYSRSDKSLGGSNLFLYAPSPTGWIDPLGLDTTSDARILAANLTKCGEGRPSDRHRAHHIVMSNSKDPKMVALRDKMNILGLDINDASNGVWLPEIGADRLPAEISTAHKGEGVHGIDYKTKVYDKLINSKNQEEFLEGLEDLKGQMKNGVTFFAAEKRNERK
;
A
#
# COMPACT_ATOMS: atom_id res chain seq x y z
N MET A 1 -21.29 57.64 23.34
CA MET A 1 -22.39 58.22 22.54
C MET A 1 -22.52 57.39 21.27
N TRP A 2 -23.58 56.56 21.18
CA TRP A 2 -24.29 56.01 19.98
C TRP A 2 -23.49 55.33 18.85
N LEU A 3 -23.91 54.27 18.15
CA LEU A 3 -24.83 53.11 18.25
C LEU A 3 -24.81 52.50 16.82
N GLY A 4 -24.94 51.18 16.63
CA GLY A 4 -25.14 50.63 15.28
C GLY A 4 -25.04 49.12 15.16
N PHE A 5 -26.11 48.43 15.52
CA PHE A 5 -26.32 46.98 15.43
C PHE A 5 -27.36 46.75 14.32
N GLU A 6 -27.12 45.88 13.34
CA GLU A 6 -28.18 45.45 12.41
C GLU A 6 -28.30 43.92 12.35
N ARG A 7 -29.48 43.47 12.79
CA ARG A 7 -29.99 42.10 12.74
C ARG A 7 -30.71 41.89 11.40
N PHE A 8 -30.43 40.77 10.74
CA PHE A 8 -31.27 40.24 9.67
C PHE A 8 -32.46 39.44 10.25
N PRO A 9 -33.72 39.68 9.82
CA PRO A 9 -34.85 38.85 10.22
C PRO A 9 -35.09 37.66 9.28
N LEU A 10 -35.33 36.51 9.89
CA LEU A 10 -35.91 35.29 9.30
C LEU A 10 -37.41 35.51 8.99
N GLN A 11 -37.89 34.94 7.89
CA GLN A 11 -39.33 34.82 7.57
C GLN A 11 -39.71 33.34 7.46
N PRO A 12 -40.79 32.86 8.11
CA PRO A 12 -41.32 31.52 7.88
C PRO A 12 -42.59 31.57 7.00
N ARG A 13 -42.73 30.65 6.04
CA ARG A 13 -44.03 30.38 5.38
C ARG A 13 -44.45 28.92 5.52
N LYS A 14 -45.75 28.78 5.79
CA LYS A 14 -46.50 27.61 6.21
C LYS A 14 -46.83 26.66 5.06
N ILE A 15 -46.75 25.38 5.41
CA ILE A 15 -47.52 24.17 5.06
C ILE A 15 -48.79 24.39 4.20
N LEU A 16 -48.95 23.55 3.16
CA LEU A 16 -50.26 23.06 2.71
C LEU A 16 -50.14 21.57 2.30
N GLN A 17 -50.92 20.72 2.96
CA GLN A 17 -51.18 19.31 2.58
C GLN A 17 -52.32 19.24 1.57
N SER A 18 -52.28 18.28 0.64
CA SER A 18 -53.37 17.33 0.33
C SER A 18 -53.14 16.65 -1.03
N GLY A 19 -53.47 15.35 -1.12
CA GLY A 19 -53.51 14.66 -2.41
C GLY A 19 -53.31 13.15 -2.35
N LEU A 20 -54.28 12.44 -1.77
CA LEU A 20 -54.39 10.99 -1.70
C LEU A 20 -54.63 10.38 -3.11
N ARG A 21 -53.88 9.34 -3.51
CA ARG A 21 -54.42 8.20 -4.28
C ARG A 21 -53.47 7.00 -4.26
N ALA A 22 -53.99 5.90 -3.74
CA ALA A 22 -53.39 4.57 -3.76
C ALA A 22 -53.70 3.83 -5.07
N LEU A 23 -52.83 2.86 -5.39
CA LEU A 23 -53.05 1.55 -6.04
C LEU A 23 -52.00 1.27 -7.13
N HIS A 24 -50.94 0.52 -6.80
CA HIS A 24 -50.89 -0.90 -7.15
C HIS A 24 -49.61 -1.58 -6.64
N TYR A 25 -49.82 -2.85 -6.35
CA TYR A 25 -49.00 -3.85 -5.71
C TYR A 25 -47.90 -4.41 -6.62
N SER A 26 -46.66 -4.51 -6.14
CA SER A 26 -45.82 -5.68 -6.41
C SER A 26 -44.84 -5.92 -5.27
N ARG A 27 -44.88 -7.16 -4.77
CA ARG A 27 -43.93 -7.87 -3.88
C ARG A 27 -42.51 -7.73 -4.45
N SER A 28 -41.39 -7.80 -3.73
CA SER A 28 -40.95 -8.43 -2.46
C SER A 28 -39.62 -7.71 -2.10
N ASP A 29 -39.31 -7.33 -0.86
CA ASP A 29 -38.81 -8.24 0.18
C ASP A 29 -38.89 -7.60 1.57
N LYS A 30 -39.20 -8.46 2.55
CA LYS A 30 -39.13 -8.22 3.99
C LYS A 30 -37.67 -7.96 4.39
N SER A 31 -37.32 -6.89 5.11
CA SER A 31 -37.80 -6.36 6.39
C SER A 31 -36.81 -6.65 7.52
N LEU A 32 -36.13 -5.57 7.91
CA LEU A 32 -35.82 -5.15 9.28
C LEU A 32 -34.77 -5.91 10.10
N GLY A 33 -33.82 -5.10 10.60
CA GLY A 33 -32.88 -5.43 11.67
C GLY A 33 -31.60 -4.64 11.41
N GLY A 34 -31.46 -3.39 11.82
CA GLY A 34 -31.59 -2.93 13.20
C GLY A 34 -30.21 -2.41 13.62
N SER A 35 -30.18 -1.18 14.09
CA SER A 35 -29.00 -0.36 14.30
C SER A 35 -27.99 -0.95 15.29
N ASN A 36 -26.74 -1.13 14.85
CA ASN A 36 -25.54 -1.06 15.68
C ASN A 36 -24.39 -0.51 14.81
N LEU A 37 -24.06 0.77 14.98
CA LEU A 37 -23.00 1.48 14.24
C LEU A 37 -21.60 1.29 14.86
N PHE A 38 -21.48 0.36 15.81
CA PHE A 38 -20.23 -0.09 16.39
C PHE A 38 -20.20 -1.62 16.41
N LEU A 39 -19.98 -2.26 15.28
CA LEU A 39 -19.57 -3.66 15.28
C LEU A 39 -18.73 -4.03 14.06
N TYR A 40 -17.47 -4.35 14.35
CA TYR A 40 -16.53 -5.12 13.55
C TYR A 40 -16.37 -4.70 12.09
N ALA A 41 -15.39 -3.83 11.83
CA ALA A 41 -14.67 -3.92 10.57
C ALA A 41 -14.14 -5.37 10.45
N PRO A 42 -14.55 -6.13 9.43
CA PRO A 42 -14.03 -7.47 9.23
C PRO A 42 -12.51 -7.39 9.11
N SER A 43 -11.84 -8.26 9.86
CA SER A 43 -10.39 -8.38 9.99
C SER A 43 -9.67 -8.19 8.63
N PRO A 44 -8.49 -7.54 8.57
CA PRO A 44 -7.71 -7.40 7.33
C PRO A 44 -7.18 -8.74 6.78
N THR A 45 -7.60 -9.86 7.35
CA THR A 45 -7.22 -11.24 7.00
C THR A 45 -8.20 -11.93 6.06
N GLY A 46 -9.27 -11.26 5.61
CA GLY A 46 -10.35 -11.90 4.83
C GLY A 46 -10.19 -11.91 3.30
N TRP A 47 -9.27 -11.14 2.73
CA TRP A 47 -9.06 -11.11 1.28
C TRP A 47 -8.03 -12.17 0.89
N ILE A 48 -8.49 -13.41 0.90
CA ILE A 48 -7.83 -14.53 0.23
C ILE A 48 -8.04 -14.31 -1.28
N ASP A 49 -6.97 -13.93 -1.97
CA ASP A 49 -6.91 -13.79 -3.43
C ASP A 49 -6.91 -15.19 -4.09
N PRO A 50 -8.00 -15.60 -4.77
CA PRO A 50 -8.09 -16.92 -5.40
C PRO A 50 -7.26 -17.07 -6.68
N LEU A 51 -6.61 -15.99 -7.16
CA LEU A 51 -5.81 -16.04 -8.40
C LEU A 51 -4.34 -16.41 -8.18
N GLY A 52 -3.83 -16.31 -6.95
CA GLY A 52 -2.55 -16.89 -6.53
C GLY A 52 -1.29 -16.45 -7.30
N LEU A 53 -0.14 -16.89 -6.78
CA LEU A 53 1.18 -16.93 -7.43
C LEU A 53 2.04 -15.64 -7.30
N ASP A 54 2.19 -15.17 -6.06
CA ASP A 54 3.43 -15.39 -5.26
C ASP A 54 3.36 -14.47 -4.02
N THR A 55 2.69 -14.93 -2.98
CA THR A 55 2.93 -14.37 -1.64
C THR A 55 3.36 -15.52 -0.76
N THR A 56 4.65 -15.61 -0.49
CA THR A 56 5.14 -16.42 0.62
C THR A 56 4.45 -15.96 1.92
N SER A 57 4.53 -16.77 2.98
CA SER A 57 4.02 -16.37 4.30
C SER A 57 4.46 -14.95 4.68
N ASP A 58 5.71 -14.62 4.35
CA ASP A 58 6.32 -13.32 4.60
C ASP A 58 5.70 -12.19 3.78
N ALA A 59 5.52 -12.35 2.47
CA ALA A 59 4.93 -11.30 1.63
C ALA A 59 3.50 -10.95 2.07
N ARG A 60 2.74 -11.93 2.56
CA ARG A 60 1.43 -11.71 3.17
C ARG A 60 1.53 -10.96 4.51
N ILE A 61 2.50 -11.29 5.35
CA ILE A 61 2.72 -10.59 6.64
C ILE A 61 3.16 -9.15 6.37
N LEU A 62 4.10 -8.94 5.45
CA LEU A 62 4.55 -7.62 5.02
C LEU A 62 3.41 -6.76 4.49
N ALA A 63 2.57 -7.31 3.59
CA ALA A 63 1.38 -6.63 3.09
C ALA A 63 0.45 -6.15 4.22
N ALA A 64 0.24 -6.99 5.24
CA ALA A 64 -0.55 -6.61 6.40
C ALA A 64 0.12 -5.51 7.22
N ASN A 65 1.44 -5.56 7.40
CA ASN A 65 2.20 -4.55 8.14
C ASN A 65 2.24 -3.21 7.41
N LEU A 66 2.44 -3.19 6.09
CA LEU A 66 2.32 -1.97 5.26
C LEU A 66 0.95 -1.31 5.45
N THR A 67 -0.12 -2.10 5.37
CA THR A 67 -1.49 -1.61 5.57
C THR A 67 -1.70 -1.03 6.97
N LYS A 68 -1.17 -1.69 8.01
CA LYS A 68 -1.25 -1.21 9.41
C LYS A 68 -0.49 0.09 9.63
N CYS A 69 0.62 0.31 8.92
CA CYS A 69 1.42 1.53 8.99
C CYS A 69 0.84 2.70 8.17
N GLY A 70 -0.38 2.57 7.63
CA GLY A 70 -1.05 3.61 6.85
C GLY A 70 -0.75 3.55 5.35
N GLU A 71 0.08 2.61 4.89
CA GLU A 71 0.31 2.35 3.47
C GLU A 71 -0.75 1.36 2.97
N GLY A 72 -1.99 1.83 2.80
CA GLY A 72 -3.05 1.05 2.19
C GLY A 72 -2.65 0.56 0.79
N ARG A 73 -3.01 -0.67 0.45
CA ARG A 73 -2.70 -1.25 -0.88
C ARG A 73 -3.34 -0.39 -1.99
N PRO A 74 -2.55 0.19 -2.92
CA PRO A 74 -3.08 1.14 -3.89
C PRO A 74 -4.10 0.53 -4.87
N SER A 75 -3.87 -0.71 -5.31
CA SER A 75 -4.83 -1.48 -6.11
C SER A 75 -4.67 -2.99 -5.95
N ASP A 76 -5.64 -3.77 -6.43
CA ASP A 76 -5.55 -5.23 -6.55
C ASP A 76 -4.38 -5.68 -7.44
N ARG A 77 -3.83 -4.80 -8.28
CA ARG A 77 -2.63 -5.03 -9.08
C ARG A 77 -1.33 -4.53 -8.45
N HIS A 78 -1.34 -4.17 -7.17
CA HIS A 78 -0.12 -3.92 -6.41
C HIS A 78 0.33 -5.15 -5.61
N ARG A 79 1.63 -5.32 -5.46
CA ARG A 79 2.28 -6.41 -4.72
C ARG A 79 3.22 -5.83 -3.68
N ALA A 80 3.22 -6.41 -2.49
CA ALA A 80 4.17 -6.04 -1.46
C ALA A 80 5.54 -6.60 -1.84
N HIS A 81 6.54 -5.73 -1.90
CA HIS A 81 7.90 -6.06 -2.25
C HIS A 81 8.82 -5.89 -1.04
N HIS A 82 9.50 -6.97 -0.63
CA HIS A 82 10.56 -6.90 0.36
C HIS A 82 11.83 -6.30 -0.25
N ILE A 83 12.39 -5.28 0.40
CA ILE A 83 13.63 -4.66 -0.04
C ILE A 83 14.79 -5.63 0.19
N VAL A 84 14.98 -6.03 1.45
CA VAL A 84 15.75 -7.21 1.83
C VAL A 84 14.86 -8.43 1.71
N MET A 85 15.09 -9.23 0.67
CA MET A 85 14.25 -10.37 0.32
C MET A 85 14.31 -11.48 1.38
N SER A 86 13.15 -11.93 1.89
CA SER A 86 13.09 -12.99 2.91
C SER A 86 13.56 -14.35 2.39
N ASN A 87 13.19 -14.71 1.15
CA ASN A 87 13.39 -16.06 0.60
C ASN A 87 14.54 -16.18 -0.42
N SER A 88 15.34 -15.12 -0.61
CA SER A 88 16.48 -15.18 -1.52
C SER A 88 17.63 -15.98 -0.90
N LYS A 89 18.13 -16.98 -1.65
CA LYS A 89 19.33 -17.77 -1.31
C LYS A 89 20.65 -17.07 -1.67
N ASP A 90 20.58 -15.86 -2.23
CA ASP A 90 21.77 -15.07 -2.55
C ASP A 90 22.54 -14.73 -1.26
N PRO A 91 23.85 -15.01 -1.16
CA PRO A 91 24.65 -14.74 0.03
C PRO A 91 24.55 -13.29 0.51
N LYS A 92 24.38 -12.33 -0.41
CA LYS A 92 24.18 -10.91 -0.07
C LYS A 92 22.89 -10.69 0.71
N MET A 93 21.79 -11.31 0.27
CA MET A 93 20.50 -11.19 0.96
C MET A 93 20.51 -11.95 2.29
N VAL A 94 21.22 -13.08 2.37
CA VAL A 94 21.45 -13.79 3.63
C VAL A 94 22.15 -12.88 4.65
N ALA A 95 23.29 -12.29 4.26
CA ALA A 95 24.06 -11.40 5.12
C ALA A 95 23.27 -10.18 5.60
N LEU A 96 22.39 -9.62 4.76
CA LEU A 96 21.51 -8.53 5.16
C LEU A 96 20.43 -8.97 6.16
N ARG A 97 19.87 -10.18 6.02
CA ARG A 97 18.93 -10.71 7.02
C ARG A 97 19.64 -10.92 8.36
N ASP A 98 20.86 -11.43 8.35
CA ASP A 98 21.68 -11.54 9.56
C ASP A 98 21.94 -10.17 10.19
N LYS A 99 22.23 -9.16 9.35
CA LYS A 99 22.39 -7.77 9.79
C LYS A 99 21.12 -7.19 10.41
N MET A 100 19.95 -7.42 9.80
CA MET A 100 18.66 -7.01 10.36
C MET A 100 18.42 -7.65 11.73
N ASN A 101 18.71 -8.95 11.87
CA ASN A 101 18.58 -9.66 13.15
C ASN A 101 19.49 -9.05 14.23
N ILE A 102 20.76 -8.74 13.90
CA ILE A 102 21.70 -8.07 14.82
C ILE A 102 21.18 -6.70 15.25
N LEU A 103 20.52 -5.97 14.35
CA LEU A 103 19.96 -4.64 14.60
C LEU A 103 18.55 -4.67 15.20
N GLY A 104 17.97 -5.85 15.45
CA GLY A 104 16.63 -6.00 16.00
C GLY A 104 15.50 -5.57 15.06
N LEU A 105 15.69 -5.68 13.75
CA LEU A 105 14.70 -5.36 12.71
C LEU A 105 14.01 -6.63 12.21
N ASP A 106 12.68 -6.62 12.13
CA ASP A 106 11.92 -7.76 11.59
C ASP A 106 11.91 -7.72 10.06
N ILE A 107 12.07 -8.88 9.43
CA ILE A 107 12.09 -8.99 7.96
C ILE A 107 10.77 -8.51 7.32
N ASN A 108 9.66 -8.62 8.04
CA ASN A 108 8.32 -8.22 7.60
C ASN A 108 7.91 -6.83 8.10
N ASP A 109 8.81 -6.06 8.72
CA ASP A 109 8.53 -4.68 9.08
C ASP A 109 8.20 -3.86 7.83
N ALA A 110 7.23 -2.94 7.96
CA ALA A 110 6.82 -2.07 6.87
C ALA A 110 8.00 -1.22 6.33
N SER A 111 8.98 -0.90 7.17
CA SER A 111 10.22 -0.22 6.75
C SER A 111 11.02 -1.01 5.72
N ASN A 112 10.93 -2.34 5.69
CA ASN A 112 11.57 -3.20 4.70
C ASN A 112 10.66 -3.50 3.48
N GLY A 113 9.50 -2.84 3.37
CA GLY A 113 8.53 -3.10 2.31
C GLY A 113 8.14 -1.89 1.49
N VAL A 114 7.64 -2.13 0.28
CA VAL A 114 6.97 -1.13 -0.55
C VAL A 114 5.90 -1.78 -1.42
N TRP A 115 4.79 -1.09 -1.67
CA TRP A 115 3.83 -1.48 -2.69
C TRP A 115 4.34 -1.12 -4.08
N LEU A 116 4.43 -2.10 -4.98
CA LEU A 116 4.78 -1.88 -6.38
C LEU A 116 3.67 -2.41 -7.29
N PRO A 117 3.41 -1.78 -8.44
CA PRO A 117 2.52 -2.33 -9.46
C PRO A 117 3.08 -3.66 -9.95
N GLU A 118 2.22 -4.64 -10.20
CA GLU A 118 2.62 -6.01 -10.55
C GLU A 118 3.47 -6.01 -11.83
N ILE A 119 3.00 -5.32 -12.87
CA ILE A 119 3.75 -5.00 -14.09
C ILE A 119 3.66 -3.51 -14.40
N GLY A 120 4.47 -3.02 -15.33
CA GLY A 120 4.48 -1.60 -15.69
C GLY A 120 3.16 -1.05 -16.24
N ALA A 121 2.26 -1.91 -16.75
CA ALA A 121 0.93 -1.54 -17.22
C ALA A 121 -0.09 -1.35 -16.08
N ASP A 122 0.22 -1.82 -14.87
CA ASP A 122 -0.68 -1.75 -13.70
C ASP A 122 -0.47 -0.48 -12.86
N ARG A 123 0.43 0.41 -13.29
CA ARG A 123 0.65 1.72 -12.67
C ARG A 123 -0.64 2.52 -12.66
N LEU A 124 -0.93 3.15 -11.53
CA LEU A 124 -2.00 4.13 -11.43
C LEU A 124 -1.66 5.39 -12.24
N PRO A 125 -2.66 6.24 -12.58
CA PRO A 125 -2.39 7.51 -13.23
C PRO A 125 -1.34 8.34 -12.47
N ALA A 126 -0.35 8.88 -13.19
CA ALA A 126 0.80 9.63 -12.67
C ALA A 126 1.78 8.83 -11.78
N GLU A 127 1.56 7.54 -11.56
CA GLU A 127 2.54 6.67 -10.90
C GLU A 127 3.70 6.35 -11.85
N ILE A 128 4.92 6.58 -11.38
CA ILE A 128 6.15 6.26 -12.11
C ILE A 128 6.94 5.15 -11.44
N SER A 129 6.39 4.53 -10.39
CA SER A 129 7.10 3.57 -9.56
C SER A 129 7.62 2.37 -10.37
N THR A 130 8.68 1.76 -9.88
CA THR A 130 9.26 0.54 -10.45
C THR A 130 8.25 -0.61 -10.35
N ALA A 131 8.07 -1.37 -11.42
CA ALA A 131 7.20 -2.54 -11.43
C ALA A 131 7.84 -3.73 -10.71
N HIS A 132 7.00 -4.49 -10.00
CA HIS A 132 7.39 -5.71 -9.29
C HIS A 132 7.97 -6.77 -10.25
N LYS A 133 7.38 -6.92 -11.43
CA LYS A 133 7.85 -7.81 -12.50
C LYS A 133 8.35 -6.98 -13.69
N GLY A 134 9.42 -7.47 -14.31
CA GLY A 134 9.91 -6.91 -15.58
C GLY A 134 10.74 -5.63 -15.48
N GLU A 135 11.11 -5.17 -14.27
CA GLU A 135 11.97 -3.98 -14.05
C GLU A 135 13.15 -4.20 -13.10
N GLY A 136 13.46 -5.47 -12.83
CA GLY A 136 14.74 -5.88 -12.24
C GLY A 136 14.80 -5.97 -10.73
N VAL A 137 13.72 -5.67 -9.99
CA VAL A 137 13.68 -5.71 -8.51
C VAL A 137 13.90 -7.12 -7.91
N HIS A 138 13.92 -8.18 -8.73
CA HIS A 138 14.31 -9.54 -8.31
C HIS A 138 15.71 -9.98 -8.78
N GLY A 139 16.39 -9.11 -9.55
CA GLY A 139 17.62 -9.42 -10.27
C GLY A 139 18.89 -9.35 -9.40
N ILE A 140 20.00 -9.80 -9.98
CA ILE A 140 21.32 -9.79 -9.33
C ILE A 140 21.80 -8.35 -9.07
N ASP A 141 21.54 -7.43 -10.00
CA ASP A 141 21.93 -6.01 -9.88
C ASP A 141 21.19 -5.33 -8.73
N TYR A 142 19.90 -5.60 -8.60
CA TYR A 142 19.10 -5.16 -7.47
C TYR A 142 19.69 -5.65 -6.14
N LYS A 143 19.94 -6.97 -6.02
CA LYS A 143 20.51 -7.57 -4.81
C LYS A 143 21.87 -6.97 -4.45
N THR A 144 22.71 -6.71 -5.46
CA THR A 144 24.01 -6.06 -5.27
C THR A 144 23.84 -4.65 -4.74
N LYS A 145 22.96 -3.86 -5.35
CA LYS A 145 22.70 -2.48 -4.92
C LYS A 145 22.12 -2.39 -3.50
N VAL A 146 21.17 -3.25 -3.17
CA VAL A 146 20.60 -3.31 -1.80
C VAL A 146 21.69 -3.68 -0.80
N TYR A 147 22.55 -4.65 -1.12
CA TYR A 147 23.68 -5.04 -0.27
C TYR A 147 24.67 -3.91 -0.06
N ASP A 148 25.17 -3.30 -1.13
CA ASP A 148 26.16 -2.23 -1.06
C ASP A 148 25.65 -1.03 -0.26
N LYS A 149 24.34 -0.77 -0.33
CA LYS A 149 23.69 0.31 0.43
C LYS A 149 23.60 0.02 1.93
N LEU A 150 23.29 -1.23 2.32
CA LEU A 150 22.83 -1.56 3.68
C LEU A 150 23.87 -2.28 4.55
N ILE A 151 24.82 -3.01 3.97
CA ILE A 151 25.68 -3.92 4.75
C ILE A 151 26.54 -3.20 5.79
N ASN A 152 26.95 -1.97 5.50
CA ASN A 152 27.84 -1.18 6.35
C ASN A 152 27.12 -0.33 7.41
N SER A 153 25.79 -0.36 7.46
CA SER A 153 25.02 0.37 8.49
C SER A 153 25.44 -0.08 9.89
N LYS A 154 25.73 0.84 10.79
CA LYS A 154 26.28 0.53 12.12
C LYS A 154 25.21 0.33 13.18
N ASN A 155 24.06 0.94 12.97
CA ASN A 155 22.93 0.96 13.89
C ASN A 155 21.61 0.87 13.11
N GLN A 156 20.51 0.80 13.84
CA GLN A 156 19.17 0.67 13.28
C GLN A 156 18.79 1.88 12.42
N GLU A 157 19.15 3.10 12.85
CA GLU A 157 18.84 4.35 12.15
C GLU A 157 19.47 4.38 10.75
N GLU A 158 20.78 4.15 10.63
CA GLU A 158 21.49 4.11 9.35
C GLU A 158 20.92 3.03 8.40
N PHE A 159 20.44 1.90 8.95
CA PHE A 159 19.84 0.85 8.14
C PHE A 159 18.46 1.27 7.61
N LEU A 160 17.64 1.87 8.47
CA LEU A 160 16.31 2.38 8.10
C LEU A 160 16.39 3.53 7.09
N GLU A 161 17.35 4.44 7.24
CA GLU A 161 17.63 5.49 6.23
C GLU A 161 18.02 4.89 4.88
N GLY A 162 18.83 3.82 4.90
CA GLY A 162 19.21 3.10 3.69
C GLY A 162 18.00 2.43 3.00
N LEU A 163 17.09 1.84 3.78
CA LEU A 163 15.84 1.30 3.27
C LEU A 163 14.96 2.38 2.66
N GLU A 164 14.83 3.54 3.32
CA GLU A 164 14.03 4.66 2.82
C GLU A 164 14.58 5.24 1.51
N ASP A 165 15.90 5.36 1.36
CA ASP A 165 16.52 5.74 0.09
C ASP A 165 16.19 4.74 -1.03
N LEU A 166 16.30 3.43 -0.75
CA LEU A 166 15.94 2.39 -1.72
C LEU A 166 14.45 2.45 -2.09
N LYS A 167 13.56 2.69 -1.13
CA LYS A 167 12.13 2.95 -1.38
C LYS A 167 11.92 4.16 -2.27
N GLY A 168 12.58 5.28 -1.99
CA GLY A 168 12.50 6.49 -2.79
C GLY A 168 12.90 6.24 -4.24
N GLN A 169 13.96 5.47 -4.47
CA GLN A 169 14.39 5.09 -5.82
C GLN A 169 13.35 4.24 -6.56
N MET A 170 12.72 3.28 -5.87
CA MET A 170 11.63 2.49 -6.46
C MET A 170 10.38 3.34 -6.73
N LYS A 171 10.00 4.24 -5.82
CA LYS A 171 8.88 5.18 -6.02
C LYS A 171 9.13 6.13 -7.20
N ASN A 172 10.39 6.46 -7.48
CA ASN A 172 10.82 7.31 -8.60
C ASN A 172 11.11 6.54 -9.90
N GLY A 173 10.79 5.24 -9.98
CA GLY A 173 10.85 4.49 -11.25
C GLY A 173 12.23 4.02 -11.68
N VAL A 174 13.18 3.91 -10.76
CA VAL A 174 14.49 3.36 -11.08
C VAL A 174 14.36 1.88 -11.47
N THR A 175 14.84 1.52 -12.66
CA THR A 175 14.93 0.13 -13.10
C THR A 175 16.31 -0.46 -12.80
N PHE A 176 16.34 -1.75 -12.42
CA PHE A 176 17.52 -2.43 -11.90
C PHE A 176 18.06 -3.49 -12.89
N PHE A 177 18.31 -3.05 -14.12
CA PHE A 177 19.02 -3.85 -15.12
C PHE A 177 20.48 -3.42 -15.22
N ALA A 178 21.36 -4.37 -15.52
CA ALA A 178 22.71 -4.11 -15.96
C ALA A 178 22.74 -3.04 -17.07
N ALA A 179 23.72 -2.14 -16.99
CA ALA A 179 23.84 -0.97 -17.87
C ALA A 179 23.82 -1.32 -19.36
N GLU A 180 24.25 -2.53 -19.74
CA GLU A 180 24.22 -3.03 -21.12
C GLU A 180 22.80 -3.09 -21.72
N LYS A 181 21.77 -3.39 -20.91
CA LYS A 181 20.39 -3.51 -21.41
C LYS A 181 19.60 -2.20 -21.46
N ARG A 182 20.17 -1.07 -21.00
CA ARG A 182 19.52 0.25 -21.12
C ARG A 182 19.60 0.83 -22.54
N ASN A 183 20.58 0.40 -23.34
CA ASN A 183 20.79 0.91 -24.69
C ASN A 183 19.94 0.22 -25.79
N GLU A 184 19.29 -0.90 -25.48
CA GLU A 184 18.52 -1.70 -26.45
C GLU A 184 16.99 -1.42 -26.42
N ARG A 185 16.52 -0.51 -25.55
CA ARG A 185 15.10 -0.16 -25.42
C ARG A 185 14.77 1.26 -25.93
N LYS A 186 15.42 1.68 -27.02
CA LYS A 186 15.04 2.88 -27.80
C LYS A 186 14.41 2.43 -29.11
#